data_AF-A0A2E9LA95-F1
#
_entry.id   AF-A0A2E9LA95-F1
#
_cell.length_a   1.000
_cell.length_b   1.000
_cell.length_c   1.000
_cell.angle_alpha   90.00
_cell.angle_beta   90.00
_cell.angle_gamma   90.00
#
_symmetry.space_group_name_H-M   'P 1'
#
loop_
_entity.id
_entity.type
_entity.pdbx_description
1 polymer ?
#
loop_
_entity_poly.entity_id
_entity_poly.type
_entity_poly.pdbx_seq_one_letter_code
_entity_poly.pdbx_strand_id
1 'polypeptide(L)'
;MSTQYTFGSFHKVKVYDQEQFLGFLSLTVLEPKATENVDWIGQIRGSDYLVWGLNHKRVLFEFPSGENIYVIVKSGGKIIPVR
;
A
#
# COMPACT_ATOMS: atom_id res chain seq x y z
N MET A 1 -17.24 -3.49 -2.32
CA MET A 1 -17.01 -2.71 -1.09
C MET A 1 -16.38 -1.40 -1.52
N SER A 2 -17.07 -0.27 -1.31
CA SER A 2 -16.60 1.06 -1.70
C SER A 2 -15.57 1.51 -0.69
N THR A 3 -14.32 1.46 -1.08
CA THR A 3 -13.24 1.88 -0.22
C THR A 3 -13.10 3.40 -0.25
N GLN A 4 -13.09 4.04 0.92
CA GLN A 4 -13.13 5.50 1.09
C GLN A 4 -11.78 6.17 0.82
N TYR A 5 -11.16 5.91 -0.33
CA TYR A 5 -9.95 6.62 -0.72
C TYR A 5 -10.19 7.46 -1.97
N THR A 6 -9.79 8.72 -1.90
CA THR A 6 -9.79 9.64 -3.04
C THR A 6 -8.46 9.52 -3.78
N PHE A 7 -8.47 9.44 -5.10
CA PHE A 7 -7.22 9.48 -5.87
C PHE A 7 -6.46 10.80 -5.61
N GLY A 8 -5.14 10.70 -5.50
CA GLY A 8 -4.25 11.78 -5.07
C GLY A 8 -4.15 11.96 -3.55
N SER A 9 -4.98 11.28 -2.75
CA SER A 9 -4.90 11.38 -1.29
C SER A 9 -3.63 10.75 -0.72
N PHE A 10 -3.17 11.32 0.39
CA PHE A 10 -1.99 10.88 1.11
C PHE A 10 -2.37 10.20 2.42
N HIS A 11 -1.76 9.05 2.70
CA HIS A 11 -2.01 8.25 3.90
C HIS A 11 -0.70 7.82 4.53
N LYS A 12 -0.64 7.87 5.86
CA LYS A 12 0.41 7.20 6.63
C LYS A 12 -0.16 5.88 7.15
N VAL A 13 0.28 4.77 6.58
CA VAL A 13 -0.20 3.42 6.91
C VAL A 13 0.76 2.73 7.87
N LYS A 14 0.24 1.87 8.74
CA LYS A 14 1.07 0.89 9.46
C LYS A 14 1.27 -0.34 8.58
N VAL A 15 2.44 -0.94 8.68
CA VAL A 15 2.80 -2.13 7.89
C VAL A 15 3.05 -3.32 8.81
N TYR A 16 2.45 -4.45 8.45
CA TYR A 16 2.63 -5.72 9.13
C TYR A 16 3.03 -6.83 8.14
N ASP A 17 3.98 -7.67 8.54
CA ASP A 17 4.33 -8.92 7.84
C ASP A 17 4.14 -10.06 8.84
N GLN A 18 3.29 -11.04 8.53
CA GLN A 18 2.98 -12.17 9.43
C GLN A 18 2.64 -11.73 10.87
N GLU A 19 1.73 -10.76 11.02
CA GLU A 19 1.30 -10.14 12.30
C GLU A 19 2.37 -9.31 13.03
N GLN A 20 3.62 -9.32 12.56
CA GLN A 20 4.68 -8.48 13.10
C GLN A 20 4.59 -7.06 12.54
N PHE A 21 4.47 -6.07 13.42
CA PHE A 21 4.57 -4.66 13.04
C PHE A 21 6.00 -4.32 12.60
N LEU A 22 6.13 -3.76 11.40
CA LEU A 22 7.42 -3.40 10.80
C LEU A 22 7.68 -1.89 10.81
N GLY A 23 6.64 -1.06 10.86
CA GLY A 23 6.78 0.39 10.84
C GLY A 23 5.66 1.09 10.09
N PHE A 24 5.94 2.32 9.67
CA PHE A 24 5.00 3.17 8.95
C PHE A 24 5.49 3.45 7.53
N LEU A 25 4.57 3.54 6.58
CA LEU A 25 4.85 4.02 5.23
C LEU A 25 3.92 5.15 4.85
N SER A 26 4.46 6.08 4.07
CA SER A 26 3.70 7.16 3.45
C SER A 26 3.26 6.72 2.05
N LEU A 27 1.98 6.83 1.75
CA LEU A 27 1.35 6.31 0.53
C LEU A 27 0.56 7.44 -0.15
N THR A 28 0.66 7.54 -1.47
CA THR A 28 -0.33 8.24 -2.30
C THR A 28 -1.19 7.23 -3.02
N VAL A 29 -2.52 7.34 -2.92
CA VAL A 29 -3.46 6.51 -3.70
C VAL A 29 -3.60 7.11 -5.10
N LEU A 30 -3.45 6.29 -6.14
CA LEU A 30 -3.53 6.73 -7.53
C LEU A 30 -4.58 5.91 -8.28
N GLU A 31 -5.08 6.51 -9.35
CA GLU A 31 -5.94 5.84 -10.31
C GLU A 31 -5.13 4.75 -11.04
N PRO A 32 -5.65 3.52 -11.12
CA PRO A 32 -4.99 2.43 -11.82
C PRO A 32 -5.02 2.68 -13.33
N LYS A 33 -4.00 2.18 -14.05
CA LYS A 33 -4.07 2.16 -15.51
C LYS A 33 -5.09 1.12 -15.96
N ALA A 34 -5.69 1.31 -17.14
CA ALA A 34 -6.65 0.38 -17.72
C ALA A 34 -6.13 -1.08 -17.83
N THR A 35 -4.81 -1.26 -17.90
CA THR A 35 -4.15 -2.57 -17.98
C THR A 35 -3.94 -3.26 -16.63
N GLU A 36 -4.15 -2.57 -15.51
CA GLU A 36 -3.74 -3.05 -14.18
C GLU A 36 -4.83 -3.85 -13.44
N ASN A 37 -6.07 -3.87 -13.97
CA ASN A 37 -7.22 -4.67 -13.49
C ASN A 37 -7.38 -4.72 -11.95
N VAL A 38 -7.18 -3.56 -11.30
CA VAL A 38 -7.37 -3.36 -9.86
C VAL A 38 -8.13 -2.05 -9.65
N ASP A 39 -8.75 -1.90 -8.49
CA ASP A 39 -9.58 -0.72 -8.17
C ASP A 39 -8.75 0.52 -7.82
N TRP A 40 -7.53 0.33 -7.32
CA TRP A 40 -6.58 1.40 -7.02
C TRP A 40 -5.13 0.87 -7.03
N ILE A 41 -4.18 1.79 -7.19
CA ILE A 41 -2.76 1.51 -6.94
C ILE A 41 -2.23 2.50 -5.92
N GLY A 42 -1.26 2.08 -5.12
CA GLY A 42 -0.57 2.98 -4.21
C GLY A 42 0.84 3.28 -4.68
N GLN A 43 1.34 4.45 -4.34
CA GLN A 43 2.74 4.81 -4.51
C GLN A 43 3.32 5.18 -3.15
N ILE A 44 4.29 4.39 -2.68
CA ILE A 44 5.07 4.76 -1.50
C ILE A 44 5.83 6.05 -1.80
N ARG A 45 5.75 6.98 -0.87
CA ARG A 45 6.46 8.26 -0.88
C ARG A 45 7.62 8.19 0.11
N GLY A 46 8.83 8.32 -0.40
CA GLY A 46 10.06 8.19 0.37
C GLY A 46 10.75 6.85 0.14
N SER A 47 12.06 6.84 0.34
CA SER A 47 12.89 5.65 0.28
C SER A 47 13.32 5.33 1.71
N ASP A 48 12.76 4.25 2.25
CA ASP A 48 13.15 3.73 3.56
C ASP A 48 13.61 2.27 3.40
N TYR A 49 14.47 1.79 4.30
CA TYR A 49 14.93 0.40 4.36
C TYR A 49 13.76 -0.59 4.40
N LEU A 50 12.65 -0.17 5.02
CA LEU A 50 11.42 -0.94 5.03
C LEU A 50 10.93 -1.22 3.61
N VAL A 51 10.94 -0.24 2.70
CA VAL A 51 10.49 -0.42 1.31
C VAL A 51 11.33 -1.46 0.58
N TRP A 52 12.65 -1.44 0.79
CA TRP A 52 13.56 -2.41 0.18
C TRP A 52 13.32 -3.83 0.70
N GLY A 53 13.12 -3.99 2.02
CA GLY A 53 12.81 -5.27 2.64
C GLY A 53 11.44 -5.85 2.26
N LEU A 54 10.55 -5.02 1.71
CA LEU A 54 9.19 -5.39 1.31
C LEU A 54 9.05 -5.72 -0.17
N ASN A 55 10.10 -5.54 -0.99
CA ASN A 55 9.99 -5.73 -2.43
C ASN A 55 9.50 -7.16 -2.78
N HIS A 56 8.43 -7.24 -3.57
CA HIS A 56 7.69 -8.45 -3.95
C HIS A 56 7.01 -9.21 -2.80
N LYS A 57 6.94 -8.66 -1.59
CA LYS A 57 6.23 -9.27 -0.45
C LYS A 57 4.75 -8.89 -0.43
N ARG A 58 3.94 -9.84 0.04
CA ARG A 58 2.57 -9.61 0.49
C ARG A 58 2.59 -9.18 1.95
N VAL A 59 2.07 -7.99 2.25
CA VAL A 59 2.00 -7.44 3.60
C VAL A 59 0.62 -6.87 3.88
N LEU A 60 0.31 -6.68 5.16
CA LEU A 60 -0.93 -6.02 5.58
C LEU A 60 -0.66 -4.54 5.84
N PHE A 61 -1.46 -3.68 5.23
CA PHE A 61 -1.53 -2.26 5.53
C PHE A 61 -2.76 -1.96 6.37
N GLU A 62 -2.55 -1.27 7.50
CA GLU A 62 -3.61 -0.66 8.29
C GLU A 62 -3.64 0.84 8.00
N PHE A 63 -4.75 1.31 7.46
CA PHE A 63 -4.99 2.72 7.15
C PHE A 63 -5.45 3.48 8.41
N PRO A 64 -5.29 4.81 8.46
CA PRO A 64 -5.78 5.62 9.58
C PRO A 64 -7.28 5.51 9.86
N SER A 65 -8.08 5.10 8.87
CA SER A 65 -9.51 4.80 9.01
C SER A 65 -9.80 3.52 9.82
N GLY A 66 -8.78 2.72 10.12
CA GLY A 66 -8.91 1.38 10.69
C GLY A 66 -9.10 0.27 9.64
N GLU A 67 -9.09 0.62 8.35
CA GLU A 67 -9.20 -0.35 7.27
C GLU A 67 -7.91 -1.15 7.09
N ASN A 68 -8.05 -2.46 6.96
CA ASN A 68 -6.97 -3.42 6.83
C ASN A 68 -6.98 -4.08 5.45
N ILE A 69 -5.88 -3.97 4.71
CA ILE A 69 -5.79 -4.43 3.32
C ILE A 69 -4.49 -5.17 3.09
N TYR A 70 -4.57 -6.37 2.52
CA TYR A 70 -3.38 -7.03 2.02
C TYR A 70 -2.94 -6.43 0.70
N VAL A 71 -1.64 -6.15 0.58
CA VAL A 71 -1.05 -5.56 -0.61
C VAL A 71 0.22 -6.27 -0.99
N ILE A 72 0.60 -6.19 -2.27
CA ILE A 72 1.94 -6.55 -2.74
C ILE A 72 2.71 -5.26 -3.01
N VAL A 73 3.89 -5.13 -2.38
CA VAL A 73 4.84 -4.08 -2.72
C VAL A 73 5.66 -4.55 -3.92
N LYS A 74 5.71 -3.73 -4.98
CA LYS A 74 6.48 -3.97 -6.20
C LYS A 74 7.68 -3.02 -6.25
N SER A 75 8.61 -3.31 -7.16
CA SER A 75 9.75 -2.45 -7.47
C SER A 75 9.31 -0.99 -7.71
N GLY A 76 10.09 -0.04 -7.20
CA GLY A 76 9.78 1.40 -7.31
C GLY A 76 8.74 1.89 -6.29
N GLY A 77 8.38 1.08 -5.29
CA GLY A 77 7.45 1.46 -4.24
C GLY A 77 5.99 1.44 -4.66
N LYS A 78 5.67 0.81 -5.79
CA LYS A 78 4.29 0.62 -6.24
C LYS A 78 3.59 -0.43 -5.36
N ILE A 79 2.36 -0.16 -4.98
CA ILE A 79 1.51 -0.99 -4.13
C ILE A 79 0.33 -1.47 -4.96
N ILE A 80 0.03 -2.77 -4.88
CA ILE A 80 -1.13 -3.38 -5.54
C ILE A 80 -1.97 -4.09 -4.47
N PRO A 81 -3.26 -3.74 -4.30
CA PRO A 81 -4.14 -4.47 -3.38
C PRO A 81 -4.35 -5.90 -3.85
N VAL A 82 -4.41 -6.83 -2.90
CA VAL A 82 -4.71 -8.24 -3.11
C VAL A 82 -6.09 -8.51 -2.54
N ARG A 83 -6.99 -9.03 -3.37
CA ARG A 83 -8.31 -9.51 -2.92
C ARG A 83 -8.19 -10.81 -2.13
#